data_AF-A0A1G3UK60-F1
#
_entry.id   AF-A0A1G3UK60-F1
#
_cell.length_a   1.000
_cell.length_b   1.000
_cell.length_c   1.000
_cell.angle_alpha   90.00
_cell.angle_beta   90.00
_cell.angle_gamma   90.00
#
_symmetry.space_group_name_H-M   'P 1'
#
loop_
_entity.id
_entity.type
_entity.pdbx_description
1 polymer ?
#
loop_
_entity_poly.entity_id
_entity_poly.type
_entity_poly.pdbx_seq_one_letter_code
_entity_poly.pdbx_strand_id
1 'polypeptide(L)'
;MLLTPEVLTILILNGIFALFSIVAFVLSIKIFLRWNIDSTSELQYKLEKESFLASTIIKYIFTIKVPLFLFFIFALDKISNVITGAMCAAGVVDATNSGAYLIILKIINLYLFAHWLKLHNQDMTDKNQPYTKLKFGLFIGLFFLFMVEIVLEFIMFSSIEIDKMVSCCGSIYSSSSTSAISTLFTLDTSLLLSIFYGNYLLIVLFYFLKNRYIFT
;
A
#
# COMPACT_ATOMS: atom_id res chain seq x y z
N MET A 1 2.46 -6.48 22.66
CA MET A 1 1.25 -6.98 21.96
C MET A 1 1.53 -7.88 20.74
N LEU A 2 2.80 -8.11 20.37
CA LEU A 2 3.20 -8.92 19.20
C LEU A 2 2.65 -10.37 19.17
N LEU A 3 2.32 -10.94 20.33
CA LEU A 3 1.84 -12.33 20.45
C LEU A 3 0.31 -12.49 20.33
N THR A 4 -0.43 -11.42 20.04
CA THR A 4 -1.86 -11.56 19.74
C THR A 4 -2.06 -12.31 18.41
N PRO A 5 -3.04 -13.24 18.30
CA PRO A 5 -3.22 -14.04 17.09
C PRO A 5 -3.35 -13.21 15.82
N GLU A 6 -4.04 -12.07 15.89
CA GLU A 6 -4.27 -11.16 14.78
C GLU A 6 -2.97 -10.51 14.30
N VAL A 7 -2.18 -9.95 15.22
CA VAL A 7 -0.89 -9.31 14.90
C VAL A 7 0.09 -10.35 14.38
N LEU A 8 0.16 -11.53 15.00
CA LEU A 8 1.03 -12.61 14.57
C LEU A 8 0.69 -13.06 13.13
N THR A 9 -0.60 -13.17 12.81
CA THR A 9 -1.06 -13.51 11.45
C THR A 9 -0.59 -12.48 10.43
N ILE A 10 -0.74 -11.19 10.74
CA ILE A 10 -0.30 -10.09 9.86
C ILE A 10 1.23 -10.15 9.66
N LEU A 11 2.00 -10.33 10.74
CA LEU A 11 3.46 -10.38 10.68
C LEU A 11 3.97 -11.58 9.88
N ILE A 12 3.37 -12.76 10.05
CA ILE A 12 3.72 -13.95 9.27
C ILE A 12 3.44 -13.72 7.79
N LEU A 13 2.26 -13.20 7.44
CA LEU A 13 1.91 -12.91 6.05
C LEU A 13 2.86 -11.87 5.44
N ASN A 14 3.18 -10.80 6.17
CA ASN A 14 4.15 -9.81 5.72
C ASN A 14 5.56 -10.40 5.57
N GLY A 15 5.99 -11.31 6.44
CA GLY A 15 7.25 -12.03 6.30
C GLY A 15 7.31 -12.90 5.04
N ILE A 16 6.23 -13.64 4.77
CA ILE A 16 6.08 -14.44 3.53
C ILE A 16 6.13 -13.53 2.31
N PHE A 17 5.40 -12.42 2.31
CA PHE A 17 5.40 -11.48 1.20
C PHE A 17 6.75 -10.79 1.02
N ALA A 18 7.48 -10.47 2.09
CA ALA A 18 8.83 -9.93 2.01
C ALA A 18 9.80 -10.92 1.35
N LEU A 19 9.73 -12.21 1.70
CA LEU A 19 10.57 -13.23 1.07
C LEU A 19 10.28 -13.34 -0.43
N PHE A 20 9.01 -13.47 -0.80
CA PHE A 20 8.62 -13.58 -2.20
C PHE A 20 8.87 -12.28 -2.99
N SER A 21 8.72 -11.11 -2.38
CA SER A 21 8.99 -9.84 -3.03
C SER A 21 10.48 -9.64 -3.30
N ILE A 22 11.38 -10.14 -2.44
CA ILE A 22 12.83 -10.13 -2.70
C ILE A 22 13.17 -10.98 -3.94
N VAL A 23 12.58 -12.17 -4.06
CA VAL A 23 12.76 -13.02 -5.25
C VAL A 23 12.27 -12.30 -6.50
N ALA A 24 11.06 -11.74 -6.45
CA ALA A 24 10.49 -10.98 -7.55
C ALA A 24 11.33 -9.74 -7.90
N PHE A 25 11.95 -9.08 -6.90
CA PHE A 25 12.79 -7.90 -7.09
C PHE A 25 14.06 -8.21 -7.87
N VAL A 26 14.76 -9.29 -7.50
CA VAL A 26 15.97 -9.74 -8.22
C VAL A 26 15.64 -10.06 -9.68
N LEU A 27 14.53 -10.78 -9.93
CA LEU A 27 14.05 -11.06 -11.28
C LEU A 27 13.67 -9.78 -12.04
N SER A 28 13.00 -8.85 -11.37
CA SER A 28 12.57 -7.58 -11.97
C SER A 28 13.74 -6.72 -12.42
N ILE A 29 14.82 -6.62 -11.63
CA ILE A 29 16.05 -5.92 -12.03
C ILE A 29 16.67 -6.58 -13.26
N LYS A 30 16.79 -7.92 -13.24
CA LYS A 30 17.38 -8.67 -14.34
C LYS A 30 16.61 -8.46 -15.65
N ILE A 31 15.27 -8.51 -15.58
CA ILE A 31 14.39 -8.27 -16.72
C ILE A 31 14.53 -6.81 -17.17
N PHE A 32 14.39 -5.84 -16.27
CA PHE A 32 14.46 -4.42 -16.61
C PHE A 32 15.73 -4.03 -17.37
N LEU A 33 16.89 -4.58 -16.98
CA LEU A 33 18.17 -4.26 -17.61
C LEU A 33 18.42 -4.98 -18.93
N ARG A 34 17.94 -6.22 -19.09
CA ARG A 34 18.31 -7.09 -20.22
C ARG A 34 17.17 -7.37 -21.20
N TRP A 35 15.96 -6.86 -20.95
CA TRP A 35 14.81 -7.08 -21.81
C TRP A 35 15.01 -6.46 -23.19
N ASN A 36 14.95 -7.30 -24.22
CA ASN A 36 14.90 -6.87 -25.62
C ASN A 36 13.88 -7.74 -26.36
N ILE A 37 12.77 -7.14 -26.78
CA ILE A 37 11.66 -7.86 -27.42
C ILE A 37 11.98 -8.35 -28.82
N ASP A 38 12.88 -7.67 -29.53
CA ASP A 38 13.25 -8.02 -30.90
C ASP A 38 14.33 -9.13 -30.95
N SER A 39 14.86 -9.55 -29.80
CA SER A 39 15.92 -10.55 -29.72
C SER A 39 15.37 -11.97 -29.61
N THR A 40 15.74 -12.87 -30.52
CA THR A 40 15.38 -14.30 -30.47
C THR A 40 16.43 -15.16 -29.77
N SER A 41 17.18 -14.60 -28.82
CA SER A 41 18.26 -15.31 -28.12
C SER A 41 17.76 -16.25 -27.02
N GLU A 42 18.53 -17.30 -26.69
CA GLU A 42 18.22 -18.19 -25.56
C GLU A 42 18.07 -17.43 -24.22
N LEU A 43 18.84 -16.35 -24.06
CA LEU A 43 18.73 -15.46 -22.90
C LEU A 43 17.34 -14.82 -22.81
N GLN A 44 16.81 -14.30 -23.93
CA GLN A 44 15.48 -13.69 -23.97
C GLN A 44 14.39 -14.71 -23.63
N TYR A 45 14.47 -15.92 -24.17
CA TYR A 45 13.51 -16.99 -23.83
C TYR A 45 13.54 -17.37 -22.33
N LYS A 46 14.72 -17.34 -21.70
CA LYS A 46 14.84 -17.52 -20.25
C LYS A 46 14.21 -16.36 -19.47
N LEU A 47 14.43 -15.12 -19.92
CA LEU A 47 13.85 -13.92 -19.29
C LEU A 47 12.32 -13.90 -19.40
N GLU A 48 11.73 -14.39 -20.49
CA GLU A 48 10.28 -14.52 -20.63
C GLU A 48 9.66 -15.47 -19.61
N LYS A 49 10.27 -16.65 -19.40
CA LYS A 49 9.84 -17.60 -18.36
C LYS A 49 9.97 -17.00 -16.96
N GLU A 50 11.08 -16.33 -16.69
CA GLU A 50 11.30 -15.62 -15.41
C GLU A 50 10.30 -14.46 -15.22
N SER A 51 9.95 -13.75 -16.29
CA SER A 51 8.93 -12.67 -16.29
C SER A 51 7.55 -13.18 -15.91
N PHE A 52 7.16 -14.37 -16.39
CA PHE A 52 5.89 -14.99 -16.02
C PHE A 52 5.85 -15.34 -14.52
N LEU A 53 6.93 -15.93 -13.99
CA LEU A 53 7.06 -16.25 -12.57
C LEU A 53 7.02 -14.97 -11.70
N ALA A 54 7.83 -13.97 -12.05
CA ALA A 54 7.89 -12.71 -11.34
C ALA A 54 6.53 -11.99 -11.35
N SER A 55 5.88 -11.90 -12.51
CA SER A 55 4.56 -11.26 -12.63
C SER A 55 3.50 -11.98 -11.79
N THR A 56 3.55 -13.30 -11.73
CA THR A 56 2.63 -14.12 -10.92
C THR A 56 2.81 -13.82 -9.43
N ILE A 57 4.05 -13.83 -8.94
CA ILE A 57 4.36 -13.52 -7.54
C ILE A 57 3.85 -12.12 -7.17
N ILE A 58 4.17 -11.10 -7.99
CA ILE A 58 3.79 -9.71 -7.75
C ILE A 58 2.26 -9.57 -7.73
N LYS A 59 1.57 -10.17 -8.70
CA LYS A 59 0.11 -10.16 -8.79
C LYS A 59 -0.55 -10.72 -7.53
N TYR A 60 -0.06 -11.85 -7.01
CA TYR A 60 -0.62 -12.43 -5.79
C TYR A 60 -0.38 -11.56 -4.56
N ILE A 61 0.83 -11.03 -4.37
CA ILE A 61 1.14 -10.13 -3.24
C ILE A 61 0.21 -8.92 -3.26
N PHE A 62 0.06 -8.26 -4.42
CA PHE A 62 -0.78 -7.07 -4.56
C PHE A 62 -2.27 -7.37 -4.37
N THR A 63 -2.73 -8.51 -4.86
CA THR A 63 -4.14 -8.92 -4.70
C THR A 63 -4.46 -9.21 -3.23
N ILE A 64 -3.57 -9.91 -2.51
CA ILE A 64 -3.80 -10.28 -1.10
C ILE A 64 -3.58 -9.10 -0.14
N LYS A 65 -2.79 -8.09 -0.53
CA LYS A 65 -2.61 -6.86 0.26
C LYS A 65 -3.92 -6.09 0.50
N VAL A 66 -4.90 -6.18 -0.40
CA VAL A 66 -6.22 -5.54 -0.24
C VAL A 66 -7.01 -6.10 0.95
N PRO A 67 -7.32 -7.42 1.02
CA PRO A 67 -7.98 -7.99 2.20
C PRO A 67 -7.10 -7.91 3.45
N LEU A 68 -5.77 -7.99 3.32
CA LEU A 68 -4.86 -7.83 4.47
C LEU A 68 -4.95 -6.43 5.09
N PHE A 69 -5.18 -5.39 4.30
CA PHE A 69 -5.42 -4.05 4.81
C PHE A 69 -6.70 -3.96 5.64
N LEU A 70 -7.79 -4.59 5.19
CA LEU A 70 -9.04 -4.66 5.98
C LEU A 70 -8.84 -5.45 7.27
N PHE A 71 -8.10 -6.57 7.20
CA PHE A 71 -7.75 -7.36 8.37
C PHE A 71 -6.87 -6.59 9.37
N PHE A 72 -5.97 -5.73 8.88
CA PHE A 72 -5.17 -4.83 9.71
C PHE A 72 -6.06 -3.84 10.49
N ILE A 73 -7.05 -3.22 9.85
CA ILE A 73 -8.00 -2.34 10.55
C ILE A 73 -8.80 -3.10 11.61
N PHE A 74 -9.27 -4.31 11.28
CA PHE A 74 -9.94 -5.19 12.25
C PHE A 74 -9.05 -5.54 13.45
N ALA A 75 -7.77 -5.84 13.21
CA ALA A 75 -6.82 -6.12 14.28
C ALA A 75 -6.63 -4.91 15.20
N LEU A 76 -6.54 -3.70 14.65
CA LEU A 76 -6.46 -2.46 15.44
C LEU A 76 -7.73 -2.23 16.28
N ASP A 77 -8.91 -2.51 15.75
CA ASP A 77 -10.17 -2.41 16.50
C ASP A 77 -10.26 -3.44 17.64
N LYS A 78 -9.74 -4.65 17.45
CA LYS A 78 -9.61 -5.63 18.53
C LYS A 78 -8.65 -5.15 19.62
N ILE A 79 -7.52 -4.57 19.23
CA ILE A 79 -6.50 -4.05 20.14
C ILE A 79 -7.03 -2.85 20.96
N SER A 80 -7.93 -2.04 20.41
CA SER A 80 -8.49 -0.89 21.15
C SER A 80 -9.20 -1.31 22.43
N ASN A 81 -9.82 -2.50 22.47
CA ASN A 81 -10.46 -3.01 23.68
C ASN A 81 -9.49 -3.34 24.83
N VAL A 82 -8.19 -3.46 24.54
CA VAL A 82 -7.15 -3.79 25.52
C VAL A 82 -6.40 -2.53 25.98
N ILE A 83 -6.36 -1.50 25.15
CA ILE A 83 -5.66 -0.24 25.45
C ILE A 83 -6.60 0.69 26.22
N THR A 84 -6.15 1.13 27.39
CA THR A 84 -6.93 2.04 28.23
C THR A 84 -7.14 3.39 27.53
N GLY A 85 -8.41 3.75 27.30
CA GLY A 85 -8.82 5.00 26.66
C GLY A 85 -8.87 4.98 25.12
N ALA A 86 -8.50 3.87 24.46
CA ALA A 86 -8.72 3.70 23.02
C ALA A 86 -10.15 3.18 22.76
N MET A 87 -11.08 4.06 22.37
CA MET A 87 -12.47 3.65 22.08
C MET A 87 -12.65 2.99 20.70
N CYS A 88 -11.69 3.18 19.79
CA CYS A 88 -11.72 2.65 18.42
C CYS A 88 -10.31 2.44 17.88
N ALA A 89 -10.20 1.82 16.70
CA ALA A 89 -8.92 1.63 16.00
C ALA A 89 -8.10 2.93 15.84
N ALA A 90 -8.73 4.09 15.67
CA ALA A 90 -8.03 5.37 15.54
C ALA A 90 -7.23 5.73 16.81
N GLY A 91 -7.72 5.36 18.01
CA GLY A 91 -6.98 5.54 19.25
C GLY A 91 -5.71 4.70 19.32
N VAL A 92 -5.72 3.49 18.74
CA VAL A 92 -4.54 2.61 18.67
C VAL A 92 -3.49 3.17 17.71
N VAL A 93 -3.94 3.79 16.61
CA VAL A 93 -3.07 4.45 15.64
C VAL A 93 -2.39 5.67 16.28
N ASP A 94 -3.15 6.53 16.97
CA ASP A 94 -2.66 7.75 17.64
C ASP A 94 -1.77 7.45 18.85
N ALA A 95 -1.91 6.26 19.46
CA ALA A 95 -1.05 5.82 20.55
C ALA A 95 0.45 5.74 20.15
N THR A 96 0.74 5.62 18.85
CA THR A 96 2.09 5.47 18.31
C THR A 96 2.43 6.60 17.35
N ASN A 97 3.65 7.16 17.45
CA ASN A 97 4.10 8.21 16.54
C ASN A 97 4.14 7.76 15.06
N SER A 98 4.30 6.45 14.80
CA SER A 98 4.38 5.87 13.46
C SER A 98 3.02 5.45 12.87
N GLY A 99 1.96 5.36 13.68
CA GLY A 99 0.67 4.80 13.26
C GLY A 99 0.02 5.60 12.13
N ALA A 100 -0.06 6.93 12.27
CA ALA A 100 -0.67 7.79 11.25
C ALA A 100 0.09 7.70 9.91
N TYR A 101 1.43 7.75 9.96
CA TYR A 101 2.28 7.61 8.78
C TYR A 101 2.12 6.25 8.11
N LEU A 102 1.97 5.18 8.88
CA LEU A 102 1.75 3.83 8.37
C LEU A 102 0.43 3.71 7.61
N ILE A 103 -0.66 4.27 8.14
CA ILE A 103 -1.96 4.24 7.44
C ILE A 103 -1.89 4.99 6.11
N ILE A 104 -1.30 6.19 6.12
CA ILE A 104 -1.13 6.98 4.90
C ILE A 104 -0.30 6.20 3.86
N LEU A 105 0.81 5.60 4.29
CA LEU A 105 1.66 4.79 3.42
C LEU A 105 0.94 3.57 2.86
N LYS A 106 0.15 2.86 3.68
CA LYS A 106 -0.67 1.71 3.23
C LYS A 106 -1.69 2.12 2.16
N ILE A 107 -2.35 3.26 2.33
CA ILE A 107 -3.32 3.78 1.34
C ILE A 107 -2.61 4.10 0.03
N ILE A 108 -1.49 4.82 0.08
CA ILE A 108 -0.69 5.16 -1.12
C ILE A 108 -0.23 3.88 -1.83
N ASN A 109 0.31 2.91 -1.08
CA ASN A 109 0.75 1.63 -1.61
C ASN A 109 -0.37 0.86 -2.30
N LEU A 110 -1.57 0.81 -1.72
CA LEU A 110 -2.73 0.15 -2.34
C LEU A 110 -3.08 0.75 -3.71
N TYR A 111 -3.07 2.08 -3.84
CA TYR A 111 -3.30 2.74 -5.13
C TYR A 111 -2.22 2.38 -6.16
N LEU A 112 -0.96 2.39 -5.75
CA LEU A 112 0.14 2.05 -6.64
C LEU A 112 0.14 0.57 -7.05
N PHE A 113 -0.23 -0.34 -6.14
CA PHE A 113 -0.40 -1.76 -6.44
C PHE A 113 -1.56 -1.99 -7.41
N ALA A 114 -2.68 -1.28 -7.23
CA ALA A 114 -3.80 -1.31 -8.17
C ALA A 114 -3.39 -0.80 -9.57
N HIS A 115 -2.58 0.26 -9.62
CA HIS A 115 -2.02 0.78 -10.88
C HIS A 115 -1.16 -0.28 -11.58
N TRP A 116 -0.26 -0.94 -10.86
CA TRP A 116 0.56 -2.03 -11.42
C TRP A 116 -0.29 -3.20 -11.91
N LEU A 117 -1.31 -3.63 -11.16
CA LEU A 117 -2.23 -4.69 -11.58
C LEU A 117 -2.97 -4.33 -12.87
N LYS A 118 -3.37 -3.07 -13.01
CA LYS A 118 -4.02 -2.58 -14.23
C LYS A 118 -3.09 -2.63 -15.42
N LEU A 119 -1.85 -2.16 -15.24
CA LEU A 119 -0.81 -2.21 -16.26
C LEU A 119 -0.52 -3.65 -16.69
N HIS A 120 -0.35 -4.55 -15.73
CA HIS A 120 -0.12 -5.98 -16.00
C HIS A 120 -1.28 -6.61 -16.80
N ASN A 121 -2.53 -6.27 -16.48
CA ASN A 121 -3.68 -6.79 -17.21
C ASN A 121 -3.74 -6.27 -18.66
N GLN A 122 -3.34 -5.02 -18.89
CA GLN A 122 -3.23 -4.46 -20.24
C GLN A 122 -2.10 -5.12 -21.04
N ASP A 123 -0.93 -5.28 -20.41
CA ASP A 123 0.25 -5.93 -20.99
C ASP A 123 -0.04 -7.38 -21.43
N MET A 124 -0.81 -8.13 -20.64
CA MET A 124 -1.23 -9.50 -20.99
C MET A 124 -2.28 -9.57 -22.11
N THR A 125 -2.96 -8.47 -22.41
CA THR A 125 -3.97 -8.43 -23.50
C THR A 125 -3.32 -8.22 -24.86
N ASP A 126 -2.15 -7.57 -24.90
CA ASP A 126 -1.39 -7.31 -26.11
C ASP A 126 -0.41 -8.45 -26.41
N LYS A 127 -0.36 -8.90 -27.66
CA LYS A 127 0.58 -9.95 -28.10
C LYS A 127 2.04 -9.50 -27.96
N ASN A 128 2.29 -8.21 -28.15
CA ASN A 128 3.64 -7.64 -28.15
C ASN A 128 4.09 -7.21 -26.75
N GLN A 129 3.29 -7.40 -25.69
CA GLN A 129 3.63 -7.07 -24.29
C GLN A 129 4.53 -5.82 -24.11
N PRO A 130 4.14 -4.67 -24.69
CA PRO A 130 5.03 -3.51 -24.85
C PRO A 130 5.42 -2.88 -23.51
N TYR A 131 4.64 -3.13 -22.45
CA TYR A 131 4.84 -2.52 -21.13
C TYR A 131 5.63 -3.41 -20.18
N THR A 132 6.21 -4.52 -20.64
CA THR A 132 6.96 -5.44 -19.78
C THR A 132 8.10 -4.73 -19.04
N LYS A 133 8.90 -3.93 -19.73
CA LYS A 133 9.99 -3.17 -19.10
C LYS A 133 9.46 -2.14 -18.10
N LEU A 134 8.38 -1.44 -18.45
CA LEU A 134 7.77 -0.43 -17.56
C LEU A 134 7.22 -1.07 -16.28
N LYS A 135 6.50 -2.20 -16.36
CA LYS A 135 5.90 -2.84 -15.17
C LYS A 135 6.97 -3.29 -14.18
N PHE A 136 8.09 -3.84 -14.66
CA PHE A 136 9.16 -4.28 -13.78
C PHE A 136 9.98 -3.10 -13.24
N GLY A 137 10.16 -2.04 -14.02
CA GLY A 137 10.71 -0.77 -13.53
C GLY A 137 9.87 -0.16 -12.40
N LEU A 138 8.55 -0.13 -12.57
CA LEU A 138 7.61 0.30 -11.53
C LEU A 138 7.71 -0.58 -10.29
N PHE A 139 7.77 -1.91 -10.45
CA PHE A 139 7.87 -2.82 -9.31
C PHE A 139 9.14 -2.60 -8.49
N ILE A 140 10.28 -2.27 -9.10
CA ILE A 140 11.52 -1.95 -8.39
C ILE A 140 11.31 -0.79 -7.41
N GLY A 141 10.62 0.27 -7.84
CA GLY A 141 10.26 1.38 -6.94
C GLY A 141 9.26 0.97 -5.86
N LEU A 142 8.24 0.19 -6.23
CA LEU A 142 7.22 -0.30 -5.30
C LEU A 142 7.78 -1.24 -4.24
N PHE A 143 8.83 -1.99 -4.54
CA PHE A 143 9.49 -2.87 -3.59
C PHE A 143 10.04 -2.10 -2.39
N PHE A 144 10.68 -0.94 -2.62
CA PHE A 144 11.20 -0.13 -1.50
C PHE A 144 10.07 0.42 -0.63
N LEU A 145 9.01 0.94 -1.24
CA LEU A 145 7.83 1.42 -0.51
C LEU A 145 7.16 0.30 0.30
N PHE A 146 7.11 -0.90 -0.27
CA PHE A 146 6.59 -2.10 0.38
C PHE A 146 7.44 -2.53 1.59
N MET A 147 8.77 -2.49 1.47
CA MET A 147 9.67 -2.81 2.58
C MET A 147 9.56 -1.78 3.71
N VAL A 148 9.47 -0.49 3.38
CA VAL A 148 9.24 0.57 4.37
C VAL A 148 7.92 0.36 5.11
N GLU A 149 6.85 -0.03 4.39
CA GLU A 149 5.56 -0.35 5.02
C GLU A 149 5.69 -1.47 6.06
N ILE A 150 6.36 -2.57 5.72
CA ILE A 150 6.54 -3.71 6.64
C ILE A 150 7.36 -3.31 7.87
N VAL A 151 8.44 -2.54 7.68
CA VAL A 151 9.29 -2.09 8.79
C VAL A 151 8.52 -1.15 9.71
N LEU A 152 7.79 -0.18 9.16
CA LEU A 152 6.97 0.74 9.97
C LEU A 152 5.87 0.01 10.71
N GLU A 153 5.25 -1.00 10.10
CA GLU A 153 4.25 -1.83 10.76
C GLU A 153 4.82 -2.62 11.94
N PHE A 154 6.00 -3.22 11.77
CA PHE A 154 6.70 -3.91 12.85
C PHE A 154 7.06 -2.96 14.00
N ILE A 155 7.58 -1.78 13.68
CA ILE A 155 7.90 -0.74 14.67
C ILE A 155 6.63 -0.31 15.40
N MET A 156 5.53 -0.03 14.68
CA MET A 156 4.25 0.35 15.27
C MET A 156 3.80 -0.69 16.30
N PHE A 157 3.69 -1.97 15.94
CA PHE A 157 3.23 -3.01 16.86
C PHE A 157 4.19 -3.25 18.04
N SER A 158 5.48 -3.00 17.86
CA SER A 158 6.49 -3.13 18.91
C SER A 158 6.45 -1.97 19.91
N SER A 159 6.04 -0.78 19.46
CA SER A 159 5.95 0.43 20.29
C SER A 159 4.64 0.59 21.06
N ILE A 160 3.67 -0.33 20.92
CA ILE A 160 2.41 -0.26 21.66
C ILE A 160 2.65 -0.64 23.13
N GLU A 161 2.57 0.35 24.01
CA GLU A 161 2.56 0.20 25.48
C GLU A 161 1.12 0.20 25.99
N ILE A 162 0.74 -0.80 26.80
CA ILE A 162 -0.64 -1.00 27.28
C ILE A 162 -0.98 -0.05 28.45
N ASP A 163 0.04 0.38 29.21
CA ASP A 163 -0.13 1.14 30.45
C ASP A 163 -0.28 2.65 30.23
N LYS A 164 -0.10 3.11 28.98
CA LYS A 164 -0.25 4.52 28.62
C LYS A 164 -1.71 4.81 28.29
N MET A 165 -2.35 5.62 29.13
CA MET A 165 -3.70 6.14 28.87
C MET A 165 -3.70 6.98 27.58
N VAL A 166 -4.56 6.63 26.63
CA VAL A 166 -4.77 7.37 25.38
C VAL A 166 -6.09 8.11 25.44
N SER A 167 -6.14 9.39 25.06
CA SER A 167 -7.39 10.18 25.04
C SER A 167 -7.78 10.54 23.61
N CYS A 168 -8.31 9.57 22.85
CA CYS A 168 -8.59 9.75 21.42
C CYS A 168 -9.70 10.78 21.12
N CYS A 169 -10.73 10.88 21.98
CA CYS A 169 -11.84 11.83 21.78
C CYS A 169 -11.42 13.30 21.96
N GLY A 170 -10.43 13.56 22.82
CA GLY A 170 -9.88 14.91 23.04
C GLY A 170 -8.71 15.26 22.13
N SER A 171 -7.86 14.29 21.73
CA SER A 171 -6.67 14.56 20.90
C SER A 171 -6.93 14.53 19.40
N ILE A 172 -7.86 13.71 18.91
CA ILE A 172 -8.10 13.50 17.46
C ILE A 172 -9.30 14.30 16.97
N TYR A 173 -10.39 14.31 17.74
CA TYR A 173 -11.69 14.87 17.33
C TYR A 173 -11.99 16.25 17.91
N SER A 174 -11.06 16.86 18.66
CA SER A 174 -11.20 18.24 19.11
C SER A 174 -10.44 19.18 18.16
N SER A 175 -11.02 20.35 17.90
CA SER A 175 -10.38 21.44 17.14
C SER A 175 -9.28 22.16 17.93
N SER A 176 -9.02 21.73 19.16
CA SER A 176 -8.15 22.40 20.15
C SER A 176 -6.84 21.66 20.39
N SER A 177 -6.65 20.49 19.78
CA SER A 177 -5.50 19.60 19.98
C SER A 177 -4.45 19.73 18.87
N THR A 178 -3.22 19.29 19.16
CA THR A 178 -2.04 19.42 18.29
C THR A 178 -1.72 18.17 17.45
N SER A 179 -2.67 17.24 17.27
CA SER A 179 -2.43 16.04 16.46
C SER A 179 -2.44 16.37 14.96
N ALA A 180 -1.75 15.58 14.14
CA ALA A 180 -1.70 15.81 12.69
C ALA A 180 -3.07 15.67 12.01
N ILE A 181 -4.04 15.04 12.68
CA ILE A 181 -5.40 14.81 12.16
C ILE A 181 -6.35 15.93 12.64
N SER A 182 -6.14 16.49 13.84
CA SER A 182 -6.99 17.58 14.36
C SER A 182 -6.86 18.87 13.53
N THR A 183 -5.72 19.11 12.90
CA THR A 183 -5.50 20.24 11.97
C THR A 183 -6.38 20.18 10.72
N LEU A 184 -6.86 19.00 10.32
CA LEU A 184 -7.85 18.87 9.25
C LEU A 184 -9.23 19.36 9.69
N PHE A 185 -9.57 19.23 10.98
CA PHE A 185 -10.83 19.70 11.54
C PHE A 185 -10.81 21.21 11.88
N THR A 186 -9.64 21.85 11.87
CA THR A 186 -9.52 23.32 11.97
C THR A 186 -9.73 24.03 10.63
N LEU A 187 -9.82 23.30 9.51
CA LEU A 187 -10.07 23.89 8.19
C LEU A 187 -11.51 24.37 8.06
N ASP A 188 -11.69 25.50 7.39
CA ASP A 188 -13.02 26.05 7.12
C ASP A 188 -13.90 25.06 6.36
N THR A 189 -15.14 24.94 6.80
CA THR A 189 -16.14 24.03 6.21
C THR A 189 -16.40 24.30 4.74
N SER A 190 -16.32 25.57 4.30
CA SER A 190 -16.49 25.93 2.88
C SER A 190 -15.34 25.42 2.01
N LEU A 191 -14.11 25.42 2.52
CA LEU A 191 -12.92 24.94 1.83
C LEU A 191 -12.97 23.42 1.70
N LEU A 192 -13.37 22.71 2.75
CA LEU A 192 -13.60 21.26 2.74
C LEU A 192 -14.66 20.85 1.69
N LEU A 193 -15.80 21.54 1.66
CA LEU A 193 -16.85 21.29 0.66
C LEU A 193 -16.35 21.57 -0.77
N SER A 194 -15.60 22.65 -0.97
CA SER A 194 -15.00 22.98 -2.27
C SER A 194 -14.04 21.90 -2.76
N ILE A 195 -13.14 21.40 -1.90
CA ILE A 195 -12.22 20.31 -2.24
C ILE A 195 -12.97 19.03 -2.58
N PHE A 196 -14.03 18.71 -1.83
CA PHE A 196 -14.84 17.51 -2.06
C PHE A 196 -15.56 17.56 -3.41
N TYR A 197 -16.32 18.63 -3.68
CA TYR A 197 -17.03 18.76 -4.95
C TYR A 197 -16.08 18.96 -6.13
N GLY A 198 -14.94 19.63 -5.93
CA GLY A 198 -13.89 19.76 -6.93
C GLY A 198 -13.28 18.41 -7.33
N ASN A 199 -12.96 17.55 -6.35
CA ASN A 199 -12.51 16.18 -6.61
C ASN A 199 -13.57 15.35 -7.33
N TYR A 200 -14.83 15.44 -6.91
CA TYR A 200 -15.93 14.73 -7.56
C TYR A 200 -16.07 15.14 -9.04
N LEU A 201 -16.03 16.44 -9.32
CA LEU A 201 -16.11 16.97 -10.68
C LEU A 201 -14.90 16.51 -11.51
N LEU A 202 -13.68 16.54 -10.95
CA LEU A 202 -12.47 16.01 -11.59
C LEU A 202 -12.58 14.52 -11.93
N ILE A 203 -13.12 13.70 -11.03
CA ILE A 203 -13.32 12.26 -11.27
C ILE A 203 -14.29 12.06 -12.44
N VAL A 204 -15.43 12.79 -12.44
CA VAL A 204 -16.41 12.73 -13.53
C VAL A 204 -15.80 13.20 -14.84
N LEU A 205 -15.04 14.30 -14.81
CA LEU A 205 -14.38 14.87 -15.97
C LEU A 205 -13.31 13.92 -16.54
N PHE A 206 -12.49 13.28 -15.71
CA PHE A 206 -11.54 12.26 -16.15
C PHE A 206 -12.22 10.98 -16.65
N TYR A 207 -13.35 10.61 -16.08
CA TYR A 207 -14.18 9.52 -16.60
C TYR A 207 -14.68 9.82 -18.01
N PHE A 208 -15.13 11.04 -18.29
CA PHE A 208 -15.57 11.45 -19.63
C PHE A 208 -14.42 11.64 -20.60
N LEU A 209 -13.32 12.22 -20.14
CA LEU A 209 -12.17 12.46 -21.00
C LEU A 209 -11.53 11.15 -21.46
N LYS A 210 -11.57 10.06 -20.66
CA LYS A 210 -11.07 8.68 -20.92
C LYS A 210 -10.11 8.57 -22.12
N ASN A 211 -9.10 9.41 -22.12
CA ASN A 211 -8.27 9.61 -23.29
C ASN A 211 -7.03 8.75 -23.04
N ARG A 212 -6.72 7.84 -23.97
CA ARG A 212 -5.68 6.81 -23.86
C ARG A 212 -4.23 7.35 -23.78
N TYR A 213 -4.04 8.63 -23.44
CA TYR A 213 -2.75 9.32 -23.54
C TYR A 213 -1.67 8.81 -22.58
N ILE A 214 -2.02 8.14 -21.47
CA ILE A 214 -1.02 7.63 -20.52
C ILE A 214 -0.36 6.33 -21.04
N PHE A 215 -0.84 5.75 -22.15
CA PHE A 215 -0.34 4.47 -22.69
C PHE A 215 -0.06 4.47 -24.21
N THR A 216 0.16 5.62 -24.83
CA THR A 216 0.87 5.69 -26.14
C THR A 216 2.37 5.72 -25.92
#